data_AF-A0A952T8T4-F1
#
_entry.id   AF-A0A952T8T4-F1
#
_cell.length_a   1.000
_cell.length_b   1.000
_cell.length_c   1.000
_cell.angle_alpha   90.00
_cell.angle_beta   90.00
_cell.angle_gamma   90.00
#
_symmetry.space_group_name_H-M   'P 1'
#
loop_
_entity.id
_entity.type
_entity.pdbx_description
1 polymer ?
#
loop_
_entity_poly.entity_id
_entity_poly.type
_entity_poly.pdbx_seq_one_letter_code
_entity_poly.pdbx_strand_id
1 'polypeptide(L)'
;MNKLELKESIIAEYLSTGLSFRKLGVKHGINFRNIHRWVMQYQGRMKKTTTQKRSQSQPGLSKEDLPTDVKELQAELRKARLLNEVLTETIKIAEEELGLPIRKKSGTK
;
A
#
# COMPACT_ATOMS: atom_id res chain seq x y z
N MET A 1 29.98 -15.58 10.52
CA MET A 1 29.42 -14.91 9.33
C MET A 1 27.91 -14.87 9.49
N ASN A 2 27.33 -13.67 9.59
CA ASN A 2 25.90 -13.55 9.83
C ASN A 2 25.11 -14.03 8.60
N LYS A 3 23.97 -14.70 8.83
CA LYS A 3 23.10 -15.20 7.74
C LYS A 3 22.55 -14.07 6.85
N LEU A 4 22.60 -12.82 7.29
CA LEU A 4 22.19 -11.64 6.53
C LEU A 4 23.28 -11.21 5.53
N GLU A 5 24.51 -11.03 6.03
CA GLU A 5 25.69 -10.68 5.22
C GLU A 5 25.94 -11.69 4.09
N LEU A 6 25.75 -12.99 4.37
CA LEU A 6 25.90 -14.03 3.35
C LEU A 6 24.90 -13.87 2.20
N LYS A 7 23.65 -13.48 2.50
CA LYS A 7 22.62 -13.28 1.46
C LYS A 7 22.95 -12.08 0.60
N GLU A 8 23.34 -10.97 1.22
CA GLU A 8 23.68 -9.73 0.53
C GLU A 8 24.90 -9.92 -0.38
N SER A 9 25.92 -10.64 0.09
CA SER A 9 27.09 -11.01 -0.71
C SER A 9 26.71 -11.81 -1.97
N ILE A 10 25.82 -12.80 -1.82
CA ILE A 10 25.36 -13.62 -2.96
C ILE A 10 24.52 -12.81 -3.96
N ILE A 11 23.66 -11.91 -3.46
CA ILE A 11 22.86 -11.03 -4.32
C ILE A 11 23.78 -10.07 -5.08
N ALA A 12 24.78 -9.47 -4.41
CA ALA A 12 25.74 -8.57 -5.03
C ALA A 12 26.57 -9.29 -6.12
N GLU A 13 27.04 -10.50 -5.85
CA GLU A 13 27.77 -11.31 -6.82
C GLU A 13 26.92 -11.68 -8.05
N TYR A 14 25.63 -11.98 -7.84
CA TYR A 14 24.70 -12.22 -8.94
C TYR A 14 24.53 -10.99 -9.83
N LEU A 15 24.35 -9.81 -9.23
CA LEU A 15 24.16 -8.55 -9.96
C LEU A 15 25.42 -8.09 -10.69
N SER A 16 26.62 -8.38 -10.15
CA SER A 16 27.89 -7.98 -10.77
C SER A 16 28.36 -8.91 -11.88
N THR A 17 28.17 -10.23 -11.71
CA THR A 17 28.82 -11.23 -12.56
C THR A 17 27.88 -11.85 -13.60
N GLY A 18 26.55 -11.70 -13.46
CA GLY A 18 25.56 -12.29 -14.37
C GLY A 18 25.54 -13.83 -14.38
N LEU A 19 26.09 -14.47 -13.35
CA LEU A 19 26.13 -15.92 -13.22
C LEU A 19 24.74 -16.50 -12.96
N SER A 20 24.49 -17.72 -13.46
CA SER A 20 23.23 -18.40 -13.20
C SER A 20 23.12 -18.82 -11.72
N PHE A 21 21.89 -18.86 -11.19
CA PHE A 21 21.61 -19.27 -9.80
C PHE A 21 22.19 -20.65 -9.44
N ARG A 22 22.31 -21.54 -10.43
CA ARG A 22 22.86 -22.89 -10.24
C ARG A 22 24.37 -22.85 -9.97
N LYS A 23 25.11 -21.99 -10.67
CA LYS A 23 26.56 -21.80 -10.46
C LYS A 23 26.84 -21.18 -9.09
N LEU A 24 26.07 -20.15 -8.71
CA LEU A 24 26.16 -19.52 -7.39
C LEU A 24 25.81 -20.50 -6.26
N GLY A 25 24.81 -21.36 -6.48
CA GLY A 25 24.43 -22.38 -5.50
C GLY A 25 25.52 -23.40 -5.23
N VAL A 26 26.26 -23.82 -6.27
CA VAL A 26 27.41 -24.73 -6.10
C VAL A 26 28.56 -24.04 -5.38
N LYS A 27 28.86 -22.78 -5.73
CA LYS A 27 29.95 -22.00 -5.11
C LYS A 27 29.73 -21.75 -3.61
N HIS A 28 28.50 -21.43 -3.22
CA HIS A 28 28.14 -21.08 -1.85
C HIS A 28 27.49 -22.21 -1.05
N GLY A 29 27.31 -23.40 -1.65
CA GLY A 29 26.65 -24.55 -1.01
C GLY A 29 25.17 -24.34 -0.68
N ILE A 30 24.50 -23.42 -1.37
CA ILE A 30 23.11 -23.03 -1.10
C ILE A 30 22.21 -23.48 -2.25
N ASN A 31 21.02 -23.99 -1.93
CA ASN A 31 20.06 -24.37 -2.95
C ASN A 31 19.69 -23.16 -3.83
N PHE A 32 19.82 -23.32 -5.15
CA PHE A 32 19.53 -22.29 -6.15
C PHE A 32 18.12 -21.66 -5.99
N ARG A 33 17.15 -22.42 -5.47
CA ARG A 33 15.78 -21.93 -5.20
C ARG A 33 15.75 -20.83 -4.12
N ASN A 34 16.63 -20.93 -3.11
CA ASN A 34 16.75 -19.91 -2.08
C ASN A 34 17.38 -18.64 -2.63
N ILE A 35 18.42 -18.77 -3.46
CA ILE A 35 19.08 -17.65 -4.12
C ILE A 35 18.11 -16.91 -5.04
N HIS A 36 17.37 -17.65 -5.88
CA HIS A 36 16.33 -17.08 -6.72
C HIS A 36 15.27 -16.31 -5.91
N ARG A 37 14.82 -16.87 -4.78
CA ARG A 37 13.87 -16.18 -3.88
C ARG A 37 14.45 -14.88 -3.33
N TRP A 38 15.71 -14.87 -2.88
CA TRP A 38 16.35 -13.68 -2.33
C TRP A 38 16.52 -12.58 -3.38
N VAL A 39 16.96 -12.94 -4.59
CA VAL A 39 17.12 -12.00 -5.69
C VAL A 39 15.77 -11.43 -6.13
N MET A 40 14.73 -12.26 -6.26
CA MET A 40 13.40 -11.78 -6.61
C MET A 40 12.77 -10.89 -5.52
N GLN A 41 13.08 -11.15 -4.24
CA GLN A 41 12.69 -10.29 -3.12
C GLN A 41 13.42 -8.95 -3.18
N TYR A 42 14.71 -8.95 -3.50
CA TYR A 42 15.54 -7.76 -3.64
C TYR A 42 15.08 -6.88 -4.82
N GLN A 43 14.76 -7.50 -5.96
CA GLN A 43 14.27 -6.78 -7.15
C GLN A 43 12.81 -6.30 -7.04
N GLY A 44 12.12 -6.55 -5.91
CA GLY A 44 10.72 -6.13 -5.71
C GLY A 44 9.70 -6.84 -6.60
N ARG A 45 10.11 -7.88 -7.34
CA ARG A 45 9.23 -8.65 -8.27
C ARG A 45 8.40 -9.71 -7.56
N MET A 46 8.74 -10.04 -6.32
CA MET A 46 7.89 -10.86 -5.46
C MET A 46 6.80 -9.99 -4.86
N LYS A 47 5.54 -10.22 -5.27
CA LYS A 47 4.39 -9.81 -4.44
C LYS A 47 4.64 -10.41 -3.06
N LYS A 48 4.72 -9.57 -2.02
CA LYS A 48 4.72 -10.03 -0.63
C LYS A 48 3.45 -10.87 -0.49
N THR A 49 3.55 -12.19 -0.58
CA THR A 49 2.41 -13.01 -0.20
C THR A 49 2.23 -12.71 1.27
N THR A 50 1.11 -12.08 1.60
CA THR A 50 0.55 -11.97 2.94
C THR A 50 0.20 -13.38 3.42
N THR A 51 1.17 -14.28 3.40
CA THR A 51 1.12 -15.51 4.17
C THR A 51 1.43 -15.06 5.57
N GLN A 52 0.38 -14.62 6.25
CA GLN A 52 0.39 -14.40 7.68
C GLN A 52 1.12 -15.59 8.30
N LYS A 53 2.29 -15.34 8.88
CA LYS A 53 2.83 -16.25 9.87
C LYS A 53 1.71 -16.41 10.88
N ARG A 54 1.18 -17.64 10.99
CA ARG A 54 0.41 -18.10 12.15
C ARG A 54 1.35 -18.05 13.35
N SER A 55 1.63 -16.86 13.86
CA SER A 55 2.14 -16.64 15.20
C SER A 55 0.91 -16.36 16.03
N GLN A 56 0.52 -17.37 16.81
CA GLN A 56 -0.47 -17.24 17.87
C GLN A 56 -0.11 -16.04 18.76
N SER A 57 -0.91 -14.98 18.75
CA SER A 57 -1.03 -14.03 19.87
C SER A 57 -1.99 -12.89 19.52
N GLN A 58 -3.03 -12.76 20.35
CA GLN A 58 -3.99 -11.65 20.52
C GLN A 58 -5.26 -11.66 19.63
N PRO A 59 -6.41 -12.13 20.17
CA PRO A 59 -7.73 -11.82 19.64
C PRO A 59 -8.13 -10.42 20.11
N GLY A 60 -7.92 -9.41 19.27
CA GLY A 60 -8.33 -8.04 19.58
C GLY A 60 -8.15 -7.16 18.36
N LEU A 61 -9.28 -6.77 17.76
CA LEU A 61 -9.41 -5.94 16.56
C LEU A 61 -9.05 -6.66 15.25
N SER A 62 -9.72 -7.79 15.00
CA SER A 62 -10.17 -8.06 13.63
C SER A 62 -10.94 -6.82 13.19
N LYS A 63 -10.41 -6.07 12.23
CA LYS A 63 -11.26 -5.23 11.40
C LYS A 63 -12.24 -6.22 10.80
N GLU A 64 -13.43 -6.28 11.38
CA GLU A 64 -14.54 -7.06 10.85
C GLU A 64 -14.53 -6.81 9.36
N ASP A 65 -14.44 -7.88 8.57
CA ASP A 65 -14.51 -7.80 7.12
C ASP A 65 -15.88 -7.21 6.82
N LEU A 66 -15.93 -5.87 6.77
CA LEU A 66 -17.15 -5.11 6.57
C LEU A 66 -17.74 -5.65 5.27
N PRO A 67 -19.05 -5.97 5.25
CA PRO A 67 -19.71 -6.39 4.03
C PRO A 67 -19.35 -5.44 2.91
N THR A 68 -19.08 -5.98 1.71
CA THR A 68 -18.64 -5.21 0.53
C THR A 68 -19.47 -3.94 0.35
N ASP A 69 -20.78 -4.07 0.53
CA ASP A 69 -21.78 -3.01 0.47
C ASP A 69 -21.49 -1.85 1.45
N VAL A 70 -21.10 -2.15 2.69
CA VAL A 70 -20.79 -1.11 3.68
C VAL A 70 -19.55 -0.32 3.28
N LYS A 71 -18.56 -0.97 2.69
CA LYS A 71 -17.34 -0.31 2.22
C LYS A 71 -17.61 0.60 1.02
N GLU A 72 -18.46 0.14 0.09
CA GLU A 72 -18.90 0.94 -1.05
C GLU A 72 -19.70 2.16 -0.59
N LEU A 73 -20.69 1.96 0.29
CA LEU A 73 -21.48 3.04 0.88
C LEU A 73 -20.60 4.07 1.61
N GLN A 74 -19.58 3.62 2.35
CA GLN A 74 -18.62 4.52 3.00
C GLN A 74 -17.80 5.35 2.00
N ALA A 75 -17.40 4.74 0.87
CA ALA A 75 -16.67 5.43 -0.19
C ALA A 75 -17.55 6.47 -0.90
N GLU A 76 -18.80 6.13 -1.20
CA GLU A 76 -19.79 7.06 -1.77
C GLU A 76 -20.08 8.22 -0.85
N LEU A 77 -20.29 7.94 0.44
CA LEU A 77 -20.52 8.95 1.47
C LEU A 77 -19.32 9.90 1.57
N ARG A 78 -18.10 9.38 1.52
CA ARG A 78 -16.88 10.21 1.50
C ARG A 78 -16.84 11.12 0.27
N LYS A 79 -17.17 10.60 -0.91
CA LYS A 79 -17.22 11.37 -2.16
C LYS A 79 -18.28 12.49 -2.08
N ALA A 80 -19.48 12.18 -1.60
CA ALA A 80 -20.55 13.15 -1.45
C ALA A 80 -20.19 14.27 -0.47
N ARG A 81 -19.56 13.95 0.68
CA ARG A 81 -19.09 14.95 1.64
C ARG A 81 -18.05 15.89 1.03
N LEU A 82 -17.07 15.35 0.31
CA LEU A 82 -16.05 16.14 -0.36
C LEU A 82 -16.65 17.08 -1.42
N LEU A 83 -17.59 16.58 -2.23
CA LEU A 83 -18.28 17.40 -3.22
C LEU A 83 -19.06 18.54 -2.57
N ASN A 84 -19.77 18.25 -1.47
CA ASN A 84 -20.49 19.28 -0.74
C ASN A 84 -19.55 20.35 -0.18
N GLU A 85 -18.41 19.96 0.37
CA GLU A 85 -17.39 20.89 0.88
C GLU A 85 -16.87 21.80 -0.24
N VAL A 86 -16.46 21.21 -1.37
CA VAL A 86 -16.02 21.98 -2.54
C VAL A 86 -17.10 22.94 -3.02
N LEU A 87 -18.34 22.47 -3.15
CA LEU A 87 -19.47 23.32 -3.56
C LEU A 87 -19.66 24.49 -2.60
N THR A 88 -19.61 24.26 -1.29
CA THR A 88 -19.73 25.33 -0.30
C THR A 88 -18.61 26.36 -0.41
N GLU A 89 -17.37 25.93 -0.63
CA GLU A 89 -16.25 26.86 -0.80
C GLU A 89 -16.34 27.64 -2.11
N THR A 90 -16.74 27.00 -3.21
CA THR A 90 -16.95 27.71 -4.48
C THR A 90 -18.05 28.77 -4.39
N ILE A 91 -19.11 28.50 -3.62
CA ILE A 91 -20.17 29.48 -3.38
C ILE A 91 -19.62 30.66 -2.57
N LYS A 92 -18.81 30.42 -1.53
CA LYS A 92 -18.19 31.50 -0.74
C LYS A 92 -17.29 32.38 -1.60
N ILE A 93 -16.42 31.78 -2.41
CA ILE A 93 -15.54 32.52 -3.33
C ILE A 93 -16.39 33.37 -4.28
N ALA A 94 -17.45 32.80 -4.86
CA ALA A 94 -18.35 33.55 -5.73
C ALA A 94 -19.08 34.70 -5.01
N GLU A 95 -19.48 34.52 -3.75
CA GLU A 95 -20.09 35.59 -2.93
C GLU A 95 -19.08 36.72 -2.64
N GLU A 96 -17.81 36.37 -2.37
CA GLU A 96 -16.72 37.32 -2.14
C GLU A 96 -16.38 38.12 -3.42
N GLU A 97 -16.28 37.46 -4.57
CA GLU A 97 -15.94 38.09 -5.85
C GLU A 97 -17.07 38.99 -6.37
N LEU A 98 -18.32 38.55 -6.26
CA LEU A 98 -19.48 39.28 -6.81
C LEU A 98 -20.06 40.30 -5.82
N GLY A 99 -19.70 40.24 -4.54
CA GLY A 99 -20.25 41.10 -3.50
C GLY A 99 -21.76 40.92 -3.29
N LEU A 100 -22.33 39.81 -3.76
CA LEU A 100 -23.76 39.49 -3.71
C LEU A 100 -23.97 38.21 -2.91
N PRO A 101 -24.96 38.15 -1.99
CA PRO A 101 -25.29 36.91 -1.30
C PRO A 101 -26.03 35.96 -2.24
N ILE A 102 -25.34 34.94 -2.75
CA ILE A 102 -25.88 33.93 -3.66
C ILE A 102 -26.72 32.90 -2.87
N ARG A 103 -26.35 32.64 -1.61
CA ARG A 103 -27.06 31.69 -0.76
C ARG A 103 -28.36 32.29 -0.22
N LYS A 104 -29.48 31.56 -0.38
CA LYS A 104 -30.73 31.87 0.34
C LYS A 104 -30.51 31.78 1.85
N LYS A 105 -30.77 32.89 2.57
CA LYS A 105 -30.90 32.88 4.03
C LYS A 105 -32.19 32.13 4.38
N SER A 106 -32.09 30.96 4.99
CA SER A 106 -33.25 30.22 5.49
C SER A 106 -33.80 30.94 6.73
N GLY A 107 -34.61 31.96 6.50
CA GLY A 107 -35.24 32.74 7.56
C GLY A 107 -35.59 34.16 7.12
N THR A 108 -36.66 34.30 6.34
CA THR A 108 -37.52 35.48 6.40
C THR A 108 -38.88 34.95 6.88
N LYS A 109 -39.32 35.39 8.07
CA LYS A 109 -40.73 35.29 8.49
C LYS A 109 -41.54 36.33 7.74
#